data_AF-A0A820R8H0-F1
#
_entry.id   AF-A0A820R8H0-F1
#
_cell.length_a   1.000
_cell.length_b   1.000
_cell.length_c   1.000
_cell.angle_alpha   90.00
_cell.angle_beta   90.00
_cell.angle_gamma   90.00
#
_symmetry.space_group_name_H-M   'P 1'
#
loop_
_entity.id
_entity.type
_entity.pdbx_description
1 polymer ?
#
loop_
_entity_poly.entity_id
_entity_poly.type
_entity_poly.pdbx_seq_one_letter_code
_entity_poly.pdbx_strand_id
1 'polypeptide(L)'
;LHYLSILKNDNSGNQLIMSHTPRKYLAGVMLTGTSQIHLRPNTHTIRTPFSCQYDGPPISIFAARVHTHKWGSKYIYSLLFIFCFVAGRVNSLYRVRHGKISQIVKSDPQWPQSFYPITS
;
A
#
# COMPACT_ATOMS: atom_id res chain seq x y z
N LEU A 1 -4.10 -17.16 -6.22
CA LEU A 1 -5.41 -16.55 -5.89
C LEU A 1 -5.69 -16.74 -4.41
N HIS A 2 -6.43 -15.83 -3.78
CA HIS A 2 -6.82 -15.98 -2.38
C HIS A 2 -8.15 -16.72 -2.31
N TYR A 3 -8.13 -17.97 -1.86
CA TYR A 3 -9.33 -18.81 -1.73
C TYR A 3 -9.88 -18.72 -0.30
N LEU A 4 -11.18 -18.47 -0.17
CA LEU A 4 -11.86 -18.48 1.13
C LEU A 4 -12.21 -19.91 1.59
N SER A 5 -12.39 -20.83 0.64
CA SER A 5 -12.77 -22.22 0.88
C SER A 5 -12.01 -23.16 -0.06
N ILE A 6 -11.97 -24.45 0.29
CA ILE A 6 -11.35 -25.47 -0.56
C ILE A 6 -12.22 -25.66 -1.80
N LEU A 7 -11.63 -25.45 -2.97
CA LEU A 7 -12.25 -25.71 -4.26
C LEU A 7 -11.71 -27.01 -4.86
N LYS A 8 -12.61 -27.83 -5.44
CA LYS A 8 -12.23 -28.94 -6.31
C LYS A 8 -12.23 -28.43 -7.76
N ASN A 9 -11.16 -28.71 -8.50
CA ASN A 9 -10.97 -28.36 -9.92
C ASN A 9 -11.06 -26.85 -10.23
N ASP A 10 -10.07 -26.08 -9.77
CA ASP A 10 -9.95 -24.65 -10.06
C ASP A 10 -9.00 -24.36 -11.25
N ASN A 11 -9.43 -23.49 -12.16
CA ASN A 11 -8.65 -23.00 -13.30
C ASN A 11 -8.53 -21.46 -13.29
N SER A 12 -8.70 -20.85 -12.12
CA SER A 12 -8.69 -19.39 -11.99
C SER A 12 -7.28 -18.84 -12.23
N GLY A 13 -7.18 -17.67 -12.86
CA GLY A 13 -5.89 -17.06 -13.17
C GLY A 13 -6.02 -15.68 -13.79
N ASN A 14 -4.89 -15.14 -14.24
CA ASN A 14 -4.84 -13.90 -15.00
C ASN A 14 -4.19 -14.16 -16.36
N GLN A 15 -4.66 -13.46 -17.38
CA GLN A 15 -4.00 -13.42 -18.68
C GLN A 15 -3.11 -12.19 -18.77
N LEU A 16 -1.91 -12.36 -19.30
CA LEU A 16 -0.98 -11.26 -19.54
C LEU A 16 -0.94 -10.93 -21.04
N ILE A 17 -1.00 -9.64 -21.36
CA ILE A 17 -0.80 -9.15 -22.72
C ILE A 17 0.64 -8.63 -22.81
N MET A 18 1.45 -9.28 -23.64
CA MET A 18 2.87 -8.98 -23.81
C MET A 18 3.15 -8.37 -25.18
N SER A 19 4.17 -7.52 -25.26
CA SER A 19 4.60 -6.89 -26.51
C SER A 19 6.10 -6.62 -26.47
N HIS A 20 6.77 -6.81 -27.61
CA HIS A 20 8.16 -6.43 -27.81
C HIS A 20 8.33 -4.96 -28.23
N THR A 21 7.23 -4.26 -28.55
CA THR A 21 7.27 -2.85 -28.94
C THR A 21 7.58 -1.98 -27.70
N PRO A 22 8.63 -1.15 -27.74
CA PRO A 22 8.94 -0.24 -26.64
C PRO A 22 7.76 0.69 -26.31
N ARG A 23 7.53 0.92 -25.00
CA ARG A 23 6.49 1.83 -24.51
C ARG A 23 7.10 3.17 -24.13
N LYS A 24 6.35 4.26 -24.36
CA LYS A 24 6.77 5.63 -23.99
C LYS A 24 6.96 5.80 -22.47
N TYR A 25 6.13 5.12 -21.68
CA TYR A 25 6.20 5.15 -20.22
C TYR A 25 6.36 3.73 -19.67
N LEU A 26 7.17 3.60 -18.63
CA LEU A 26 7.34 2.36 -17.89
C LEU A 26 6.58 2.45 -16.57
N ALA A 27 5.76 1.45 -16.28
CA ALA A 27 5.13 1.31 -14.97
C ALA A 27 6.13 0.67 -13.99
N GLY A 28 6.12 1.13 -12.75
CA GLY A 28 6.97 0.61 -11.68
C GLY A 28 6.25 0.67 -10.34
N VAL A 29 6.87 0.05 -9.32
CA VAL A 29 6.32 -0.01 -7.96
C VAL A 29 7.28 0.66 -7.00
N MET A 30 6.82 1.71 -6.33
CA MET A 30 7.56 2.33 -5.22
C MET A 30 7.10 1.72 -3.90
N LEU A 31 7.93 0.88 -3.29
CA LEU A 31 7.64 0.21 -2.04
C LEU A 31 8.02 1.08 -0.83
N THR A 32 7.05 1.44 0.00
CA THR A 32 7.29 2.15 1.28
C THR A 32 6.68 1.41 2.45
N GLY A 33 7.38 1.32 3.58
CA GLY A 33 6.87 0.67 4.78
C GLY A 33 7.90 0.63 5.90
N THR A 34 7.48 0.22 7.08
CA THR A 34 8.35 0.02 8.24
C THR A 34 8.56 -1.48 8.48
N SER A 35 9.80 -1.87 8.80
CA SER A 35 10.17 -3.24 9.13
C SER A 35 10.15 -3.52 10.63
N GLN A 36 10.29 -2.48 11.46
CA GLN A 36 10.36 -2.58 12.90
C GLN A 36 9.26 -1.74 13.54
N ILE A 37 8.20 -2.41 13.97
CA ILE A 37 7.13 -1.80 14.74
C ILE A 37 7.13 -2.44 16.12
N HIS A 38 7.35 -1.65 17.16
CA HIS A 38 7.20 -2.12 18.52
C HIS A 38 5.76 -1.91 19.00
N LEU A 39 5.05 -3.02 19.14
CA LEU A 39 3.64 -3.09 19.46
C LEU A 39 3.46 -3.31 20.96
N ARG A 40 3.20 -2.24 21.72
CA ARG A 40 2.99 -2.34 23.18
C ARG A 40 1.59 -2.91 23.50
N PRO A 41 1.48 -3.87 24.46
CA PRO A 41 0.19 -4.31 24.95
C PRO A 41 -0.67 -3.15 25.46
N ASN A 42 -2.00 -3.30 25.39
CA ASN A 42 -2.99 -2.30 25.85
C ASN A 42 -2.83 -0.88 25.24
N THR A 43 -2.18 -0.77 24.09
CA THR A 43 -2.07 0.52 23.40
C THR A 43 -3.17 0.66 22.36
N HIS A 44 -4.03 1.68 22.52
CA HIS A 44 -5.19 1.91 21.65
C HIS A 44 -4.83 2.50 20.28
N THR A 45 -3.69 3.19 20.19
CA THR A 45 -3.20 3.77 18.94
C THR A 45 -1.69 3.85 19.02
N ILE A 46 -1.01 3.30 18.03
CA ILE A 46 0.45 3.43 17.88
C ILE A 46 0.67 4.36 16.69
N ARG A 47 1.85 4.99 16.59
CA ARG A 47 2.23 5.70 15.37
C ARG A 47 3.55 5.19 14.74
N THR A 48 3.56 4.89 13.43
CA THR A 48 4.71 4.39 12.64
C THR A 48 4.98 5.30 11.44
N PRO A 49 5.56 6.48 11.66
CA PRO A 49 6.06 7.33 10.59
C PRO A 49 7.19 6.63 9.81
N PHE A 50 7.30 6.94 8.54
CA PHE A 50 8.29 6.49 7.57
C PHE A 50 8.39 7.59 6.52
N SER A 51 9.60 8.00 6.23
CA SER A 51 9.89 9.05 5.26
C SER A 51 11.20 8.74 4.58
N CYS A 52 11.23 8.89 3.25
CA CYS A 52 12.45 8.85 2.47
C CYS A 52 12.51 10.07 1.57
N GLN A 53 13.73 10.57 1.36
CA GLN A 53 14.00 11.50 0.28
C GLN A 53 14.05 10.72 -1.04
N TYR A 54 13.51 11.32 -2.11
CA TYR A 54 13.51 10.72 -3.43
C TYR A 54 14.34 11.59 -4.38
N ASP A 55 15.49 11.07 -4.80
CA ASP A 55 16.45 11.77 -5.66
C ASP A 55 16.49 11.19 -7.10
N GLY A 56 15.47 10.40 -7.47
CA GLY A 56 15.35 9.80 -8.79
C GLY A 56 14.65 10.68 -9.84
N PRO A 57 14.49 10.16 -11.07
CA PRO A 57 13.73 10.83 -12.13
C PRO A 57 12.28 11.09 -11.73
N PRO A 58 11.60 12.11 -12.29
CA PRO A 58 10.21 12.38 -11.95
C PRO A 58 9.28 11.17 -12.16
N ILE A 59 8.55 10.78 -11.11
CA ILE A 59 7.55 9.72 -11.15
C ILE A 59 6.14 10.31 -11.07
N SER A 60 5.21 9.73 -11.84
CA SER A 60 3.78 10.01 -11.75
C SER A 60 3.08 8.83 -11.09
N ILE A 61 2.44 9.07 -9.95
CA ILE A 61 1.76 8.03 -9.19
C ILE A 61 0.29 8.04 -9.62
N PHE A 62 -0.16 6.95 -10.22
CA PHE A 62 -1.51 6.82 -10.79
C PHE A 62 -2.39 5.82 -10.02
N ALA A 63 -1.79 4.93 -9.23
CA ALA A 63 -2.52 4.02 -8.35
C ALA A 63 -1.73 3.72 -7.06
N ALA A 64 -2.47 3.37 -6.01
CA ALA A 64 -1.92 3.04 -4.70
C ALA A 64 -2.64 1.82 -4.10
N ARG A 65 -1.89 0.98 -3.38
CA ARG A 65 -2.42 -0.12 -2.59
C ARG A 65 -1.86 0.03 -1.18
N VAL A 66 -2.71 -0.17 -0.18
CA VAL A 66 -2.30 -0.26 1.23
C VAL A 66 -2.47 -1.70 1.72
N HIS A 67 -1.59 -2.14 2.60
CA HIS A 67 -1.65 -3.47 3.20
C HIS A 67 -1.43 -3.38 4.71
N THR A 68 -2.26 -4.12 5.47
CA THR A 68 -2.10 -4.38 6.91
C THR A 68 -2.66 -5.73 7.33
N HIS A 69 -2.04 -6.40 8.30
CA HIS A 69 -2.63 -7.56 8.98
C HIS A 69 -3.59 -7.08 10.09
N LYS A 70 -4.43 -7.97 10.60
CA LYS A 70 -5.32 -7.67 11.73
C LYS A 70 -4.60 -7.99 13.06
N TRP A 71 -4.73 -7.13 14.06
CA TRP A 71 -4.16 -7.33 15.41
C TRP A 71 -5.24 -7.19 16.50
N GLY A 72 -5.83 -8.31 16.90
CA GLY A 72 -6.91 -8.37 17.90
C GLY A 72 -8.27 -7.88 17.38
N SER A 73 -9.33 -8.08 18.17
CA SER A 73 -10.74 -7.86 17.75
C SER A 73 -11.12 -6.39 17.46
N LYS A 74 -10.18 -5.44 17.57
CA LYS A 74 -10.44 -4.01 17.38
C LYS A 74 -9.41 -3.22 16.55
N TYR A 75 -8.19 -3.71 16.29
CA TYR A 75 -7.15 -2.88 15.64
C TYR A 75 -6.25 -3.69 14.68
N ILE A 76 -5.54 -3.01 13.79
CA ILE A 76 -5.06 -3.53 12.50
C ILE A 76 -3.66 -2.98 12.22
N TYR A 77 -2.67 -3.84 11.94
CA TYR A 77 -1.30 -3.46 11.57
C TYR A 77 -0.59 -4.50 10.68
N SER A 78 0.15 -4.01 9.67
CA SER A 78 0.90 -4.79 8.65
C SER A 78 2.27 -5.26 9.04
N LEU A 79 2.64 -6.44 8.50
CA LEU A 79 3.91 -6.59 7.80
C LEU A 79 3.74 -6.14 6.34
N LEU A 80 4.60 -5.25 5.86
CA LEU A 80 5.00 -5.02 4.46
C LEU A 80 3.93 -4.74 3.36
N PHE A 81 4.07 -3.59 2.67
CA PHE A 81 3.59 -3.21 1.32
C PHE A 81 2.77 -1.89 1.26
N ILE A 82 3.52 -0.83 0.93
CA ILE A 82 3.11 0.52 0.46
C ILE A 82 2.16 1.30 1.39
N PHE A 83 2.81 2.10 2.24
CA PHE A 83 2.38 3.37 2.89
C PHE A 83 2.35 3.42 4.40
N CYS A 84 2.54 4.65 4.88
CA CYS A 84 2.90 5.03 6.21
C CYS A 84 1.77 5.85 6.85
N PHE A 85 0.92 5.21 7.65
CA PHE A 85 0.68 5.54 9.05
C PHE A 85 -0.31 4.49 9.62
N VAL A 86 0.22 3.51 10.36
CA VAL A 86 -0.24 3.00 11.67
C VAL A 86 -1.70 2.71 12.00
N ALA A 87 -1.90 1.58 12.68
CA ALA A 87 -2.65 1.46 13.93
C ALA A 87 -4.10 1.80 14.06
N GLY A 88 -4.68 2.32 13.02
CA GLY A 88 -6.04 2.76 12.99
C GLY A 88 -6.62 2.29 11.68
N ARG A 89 -7.91 2.54 11.54
CA ARG A 89 -8.71 2.23 10.36
C ARG A 89 -8.17 2.82 9.05
N VAL A 90 -7.03 3.54 9.00
CA VAL A 90 -6.63 4.32 7.83
C VAL A 90 -5.12 4.41 7.68
N ASN A 91 -4.59 4.05 6.51
CA ASN A 91 -3.24 4.40 6.05
C ASN A 91 -3.28 5.60 5.11
N SER A 92 -2.27 6.48 5.19
CA SER A 92 -2.16 7.64 4.31
C SER A 92 -0.77 7.75 3.67
N LEU A 93 -0.67 8.32 2.47
CA LEU A 93 0.59 8.78 1.88
C LEU A 93 0.51 10.27 1.60
N TYR A 94 1.64 10.93 1.81
CA TYR A 94 1.86 12.29 1.36
C TYR A 94 3.13 12.41 0.51
N ARG A 95 3.11 13.32 -0.47
CA ARG A 95 4.30 13.87 -1.12
C ARG A 95 4.58 15.25 -0.54
N VAL A 96 5.81 15.47 -0.14
CA VAL A 96 6.29 16.79 0.30
C VAL A 96 7.21 17.34 -0.79
N ARG A 97 6.89 18.51 -1.34
CA ARG A 97 7.71 19.19 -2.37
C ARG A 97 7.75 20.69 -2.08
N HIS A 98 8.95 21.25 -1.90
CA HIS A 98 9.14 22.67 -1.53
C HIS A 98 8.31 23.08 -0.30
N GLY A 99 8.28 22.25 0.75
CA GLY A 99 7.48 22.49 1.96
C GLY A 99 5.97 22.28 1.80
N LYS A 100 5.45 22.08 0.58
CA LYS A 100 4.03 21.79 0.33
C LYS A 100 3.75 20.30 0.46
N ILE A 101 2.77 19.96 1.29
CA ILE A 101 2.28 18.59 1.49
C ILE A 101 1.11 18.34 0.54
N SER A 102 1.12 17.22 -0.18
CA SER A 102 0.03 16.76 -1.04
C SER A 102 -0.31 15.32 -0.69
N GLN A 103 -1.56 15.07 -0.30
CA GLN A 103 -2.02 13.70 -0.03
C GLN A 103 -2.12 12.92 -1.35
N ILE A 104 -1.62 11.69 -1.34
CA ILE A 104 -1.64 10.80 -2.50
C ILE A 104 -2.69 9.71 -2.31
N VAL A 105 -2.73 9.08 -1.13
CA VAL A 105 -3.76 8.09 -0.81
C VAL A 105 -4.17 8.22 0.65
N LYS A 106 -5.43 7.87 0.93
CA LYS A 106 -5.97 7.64 2.26
C LYS A 106 -6.94 6.46 2.15
N SER A 107 -6.64 5.33 2.79
CA SER A 107 -7.42 4.10 2.61
C SER A 107 -7.48 3.26 3.89
N ASP A 108 -8.61 2.60 4.13
CA ASP A 108 -8.74 1.58 5.16
C ASP A 108 -8.11 0.28 4.67
N PRO A 109 -7.09 -0.26 5.35
CA PRO A 109 -6.42 -1.46 4.89
C PRO A 109 -7.17 -2.76 5.22
N GLN A 110 -8.34 -2.70 5.86
CA GLN A 110 -9.27 -3.84 5.97
C GLN A 110 -10.25 -3.95 4.81
N TRP A 111 -10.34 -2.92 3.97
CA TRP A 111 -11.04 -3.04 2.71
C TRP A 111 -10.25 -3.90 1.72
N PRO A 112 -10.89 -4.39 0.63
CA PRO A 112 -10.20 -5.17 -0.38
C PRO A 112 -8.90 -4.48 -0.82
N GLN A 113 -7.77 -5.14 -0.58
CA GLN A 113 -6.46 -4.53 -0.75
C GLN A 113 -6.02 -4.57 -2.21
N SER A 114 -6.70 -3.81 -3.06
CA SER A 114 -6.39 -3.64 -4.49
C SER A 114 -5.59 -2.37 -4.74
N PHE A 115 -5.15 -2.18 -5.98
CA PHE A 115 -4.65 -0.89 -6.43
C PHE A 115 -5.84 0.04 -6.74
N TYR A 116 -5.98 1.10 -5.95
CA TYR A 116 -6.98 2.15 -6.17
C TYR A 116 -6.38 3.29 -6.99
N PRO A 117 -7.11 3.84 -7.96
CA PRO A 117 -6.63 4.99 -8.73
C PRO A 117 -6.49 6.22 -7.84
N ILE A 118 -5.52 7.06 -8.16
CA ILE A 118 -5.34 8.36 -7.50
C ILE A 118 -5.94 9.43 -8.38
N THR A 119 -6.88 10.21 -7.84
CA THR A 119 -7.36 11.44 -8.46
C THR A 119 -6.26 12.49 -8.41
N SER A 120 -5.75 12.91 -9.58
CA SER A 120 -4.74 13.96 -9.71
C SER A 120 -5.30 15.36 -9.50
#